data_AF-A0A507FJE8-F1
#
_entry.id   AF-A0A507FJE8-F1
#
_cell.length_a   1.000
_cell.length_b   1.000
_cell.length_c   1.000
_cell.angle_alpha   90.00
_cell.angle_beta   90.00
_cell.angle_gamma   90.00
#
_symmetry.space_group_name_H-M   'P 1'
#
loop_
_entity.id
_entity.type
_entity.pdbx_description
1 polymer ?
#
loop_
_entity_poly.entity_id
_entity_poly.type
_entity_poly.pdbx_seq_one_letter_code
_entity_poly.pdbx_strand_id
1 'polypeptide(L)'
;MPIGHSFPKLVAIRLLAFFLDAIPFSAAVFTAVQLYYLVATPSYIQHVTLRQAFGAEPNTLKGRILDLLPAYFCMEVAFLVYFYTQHKRLQKPVVPPTFSDAERGAHFFKVLDSSSQKFEEFFSGWFYWTATRKQLSTSEMHLIRKDNFRDWIAWSFFSAPNYETLRNDPRKSHLADELDGYISDMEIAQNIKIQPGRNRDITALILQYNPVEATPKPLILYLIIWSLESCGLLLMSVMGFSKVSPEQRPYQDSSKTRCLNYWVFKPKKADASMDRLPIVFFHGIGCGLFPYLHFIFALLHQAKFSRPMFVVELPHVAMRLVDHVPSMEQTISEVETMLDVHGYAKAHIIGHSLGTTVSSWMIKYSKYAASCVLLDPVVFLYLFPALAFNFVHRVPGLNTPSMKANEYLLHWLCSRELHTHHSISRHFFWTQNVLWPEKLPENHHIYIAKQDFLFDGHMVADYLAENNVSHDALDVGHAGFLLSPRVMMDIVHRIGSVCEQGEAKVKAEREKETTVSKSLMGSKKQVRSRRRS
;
A
#
# COMPACT_ATOMS: atom_id res chain seq x y z
N MET A 1 7.15 -8.78 2.96
CA MET A 1 6.93 -10.15 3.50
C MET A 1 8.20 -10.54 4.21
N PRO A 2 8.20 -10.67 5.54
CA PRO A 2 9.44 -10.65 6.29
C PRO A 2 10.23 -11.97 6.22
N ILE A 3 9.88 -12.90 5.34
CA ILE A 3 10.55 -14.20 5.24
C ILE A 3 11.86 -14.04 4.45
N GLY A 4 12.98 -14.55 4.94
CA GLY A 4 14.24 -14.59 4.18
C GLY A 4 14.26 -15.66 3.07
N HIS A 5 15.17 -15.54 2.10
CA HIS A 5 15.31 -16.54 1.03
C HIS A 5 16.19 -17.73 1.44
N SER A 6 15.75 -18.94 1.10
CA SER A 6 16.58 -20.15 1.02
C SER A 6 15.88 -21.15 0.09
N PHE A 7 16.62 -22.07 -0.51
CA PHE A 7 16.02 -23.09 -1.39
C PHE A 7 14.96 -23.96 -0.68
N PRO A 8 15.17 -24.46 0.56
CA PRO A 8 14.13 -25.19 1.27
C PRO A 8 12.86 -24.38 1.53
N LYS A 9 12.99 -23.09 1.89
CA LYS A 9 11.83 -22.19 2.07
C LYS A 9 11.08 -21.99 0.76
N LEU A 10 11.78 -21.82 -0.36
CA LEU A 10 11.14 -21.67 -1.67
C LEU A 10 10.33 -22.94 -2.02
N VAL A 11 10.92 -24.12 -1.86
CA VAL A 11 10.23 -25.40 -2.13
C VAL A 11 9.00 -25.55 -1.23
N ALA A 12 9.14 -25.29 0.08
CA ALA A 12 8.02 -25.38 1.02
C ALA A 12 6.87 -24.44 0.65
N ILE A 13 7.16 -23.18 0.31
CA ILE A 13 6.16 -22.20 -0.09
C ILE A 13 5.47 -22.62 -1.40
N ARG A 14 6.22 -23.14 -2.38
CA ARG A 14 5.65 -23.60 -3.66
C ARG A 14 4.76 -24.81 -3.47
N LEU A 15 5.15 -25.78 -2.64
CA LEU A 15 4.32 -26.93 -2.30
C LEU A 15 3.03 -26.48 -1.61
N LEU A 16 3.13 -25.58 -0.62
CA LEU A 16 1.96 -25.02 0.05
C LEU A 16 1.02 -24.32 -0.93
N ALA A 17 1.56 -23.46 -1.80
CA ALA A 17 0.79 -22.77 -2.83
C ALA A 17 0.10 -23.75 -3.79
N PHE A 18 0.83 -24.77 -4.26
CA PHE A 18 0.29 -25.81 -5.14
C PHE A 18 -0.89 -26.56 -4.50
N PHE A 19 -0.74 -27.03 -3.25
CA PHE A 19 -1.81 -27.74 -2.57
C PHE A 19 -3.03 -26.85 -2.31
N LEU A 20 -2.82 -25.58 -1.95
CA LEU A 20 -3.92 -24.64 -1.72
C LEU A 20 -4.63 -24.27 -3.03
N ASP A 21 -3.89 -24.01 -4.11
CA ASP A 21 -4.46 -23.67 -5.42
C ASP A 21 -5.20 -24.87 -6.07
N ALA A 22 -4.89 -26.11 -5.65
CA ALA A 22 -5.61 -27.30 -6.09
C ALA A 22 -6.99 -27.47 -5.42
N ILE A 23 -7.24 -26.83 -4.28
CA ILE A 23 -8.49 -27.01 -3.51
C ILE A 23 -9.73 -26.57 -4.30
N PRO A 24 -9.81 -25.36 -4.89
CA PRO A 24 -11.01 -24.93 -5.61
C PRO A 24 -11.32 -25.81 -6.81
N PHE A 25 -10.29 -26.24 -7.56
CA PHE A 25 -10.45 -27.16 -8.68
C PHE A 25 -10.97 -28.53 -8.22
N SER A 26 -10.37 -29.08 -7.16
CA SER A 26 -10.78 -30.38 -6.60
C SER A 26 -12.21 -30.34 -6.08
N ALA A 27 -12.61 -29.25 -5.41
CA ALA A 27 -13.97 -29.03 -4.94
C ALA A 27 -14.98 -28.94 -6.10
N ALA A 28 -14.62 -28.26 -7.19
CA ALA A 28 -15.46 -28.17 -8.40
C ALA A 28 -15.66 -29.53 -9.07
N VAL A 29 -14.59 -30.30 -9.26
CA VAL A 29 -14.65 -31.65 -9.83
C VAL A 29 -15.49 -32.57 -8.94
N PHE A 30 -15.23 -32.57 -7.62
CA PHE A 30 -16.01 -33.38 -6.68
C PHE A 30 -17.50 -33.03 -6.74
N THR A 31 -17.84 -31.74 -6.68
CA THR A 31 -19.23 -31.29 -6.69
C THR A 31 -19.93 -31.65 -8.00
N ALA A 32 -19.25 -31.54 -9.15
CA ALA A 32 -19.78 -31.95 -10.45
C ALA A 32 -20.07 -33.46 -10.51
N VAL A 33 -19.18 -34.28 -9.96
CA VAL A 33 -19.37 -35.74 -9.88
C VAL A 33 -20.57 -36.09 -8.99
N GLN A 34 -20.71 -35.44 -7.83
CA GLN A 34 -21.87 -35.66 -6.95
C GLN A 34 -23.19 -35.26 -7.63
N LEU A 35 -23.21 -34.13 -8.33
CA LEU A 35 -24.39 -33.69 -9.09
C LEU A 35 -24.73 -34.66 -10.23
N TYR A 36 -23.73 -35.17 -10.94
CA TYR A 36 -23.94 -36.18 -11.98
C TYR A 36 -24.60 -37.45 -11.41
N TYR A 37 -24.11 -38.00 -10.30
CA TYR A 37 -24.71 -39.17 -9.68
C TYR A 37 -26.13 -38.91 -9.16
N LEU A 38 -26.40 -37.72 -8.65
CA LEU A 38 -27.75 -37.33 -8.22
C LEU A 38 -28.74 -37.31 -9.39
N VAL A 39 -28.31 -36.86 -10.57
CA VAL A 39 -29.16 -36.75 -11.77
C VAL A 39 -29.26 -38.07 -12.55
N ALA A 40 -28.14 -38.76 -12.74
CA ALA A 40 -28.03 -39.93 -13.61
C ALA A 40 -28.48 -41.24 -12.95
N THR A 41 -28.42 -41.33 -11.62
CA THR A 41 -28.79 -42.56 -10.88
C THR A 41 -29.72 -42.30 -9.68
N PRO A 42 -30.94 -41.74 -9.87
CA PRO A 42 -31.84 -41.38 -8.77
C PRO A 42 -32.32 -42.59 -7.94
N SER A 43 -32.34 -43.79 -8.54
CA SER A 43 -32.80 -45.04 -7.92
C SER A 43 -31.67 -45.87 -7.28
N TYR A 44 -30.40 -45.45 -7.41
CA TYR A 44 -29.22 -46.09 -6.81
C TYR A 44 -28.61 -45.20 -5.71
N ILE A 45 -29.44 -44.69 -4.81
CA ILE A 45 -28.96 -43.90 -3.66
C ILE A 45 -28.52 -44.85 -2.54
N GLN A 46 -27.46 -45.62 -2.78
CA GLN A 46 -26.48 -45.88 -1.74
C GLN A 46 -25.41 -44.82 -1.90
N HIS A 47 -25.59 -43.65 -1.28
CA HIS A 47 -24.49 -42.70 -1.14
C HIS A 47 -23.40 -43.39 -0.33
N VAL A 48 -22.44 -44.05 -1.00
CA VAL A 48 -21.18 -44.43 -0.36
C VAL A 48 -20.54 -43.13 0.07
N THR A 49 -20.67 -42.81 1.36
CA THR A 49 -20.09 -41.58 1.89
C THR A 49 -18.58 -41.65 1.68
N LEU A 50 -17.90 -40.50 1.55
CA LEU A 50 -16.44 -40.49 1.48
C LEU A 50 -15.82 -41.32 2.63
N ARG A 51 -16.43 -41.24 3.81
CA ARG A 51 -16.09 -42.08 4.96
C ARG A 51 -16.17 -43.59 4.66
N GLN A 52 -17.25 -44.06 4.03
CA GLN A 52 -17.41 -45.46 3.63
C GLN A 52 -16.43 -45.86 2.52
N ALA A 53 -16.22 -45.01 1.52
CA ALA A 53 -15.27 -45.24 0.43
C ALA A 53 -13.83 -45.42 0.93
N PHE A 54 -13.45 -44.66 1.96
CA PHE A 54 -12.11 -44.72 2.58
C PHE A 54 -12.03 -45.59 3.84
N GLY A 55 -13.09 -46.37 4.15
CA GLY A 55 -13.12 -47.31 5.27
C GLY A 55 -12.84 -46.67 6.64
N ALA A 56 -13.27 -45.44 6.88
CA ALA A 56 -12.98 -44.70 8.10
C ALA A 56 -14.08 -44.84 9.15
N GLU A 57 -13.71 -45.05 10.42
CA GLU A 57 -14.67 -45.15 11.52
C GLU A 57 -15.27 -43.78 11.90
N PRO A 58 -16.58 -43.70 12.23
CA PRO A 58 -17.27 -42.43 12.50
C PRO A 58 -16.69 -41.59 13.64
N ASN A 59 -16.17 -42.25 14.67
CA ASN A 59 -15.67 -41.59 15.89
C ASN A 59 -14.21 -41.14 15.79
N THR A 60 -13.53 -41.47 14.68
CA THR A 60 -12.15 -41.03 14.45
C THR A 60 -12.12 -39.62 13.86
N LEU A 61 -11.03 -38.89 14.10
CA LEU A 61 -10.81 -37.58 13.46
C LEU A 61 -10.91 -37.69 11.92
N LYS A 62 -10.34 -38.76 11.34
CA LYS A 62 -10.43 -39.06 9.90
C LYS A 62 -11.88 -39.21 9.44
N GLY A 63 -12.70 -39.99 10.17
CA GLY A 63 -14.11 -40.17 9.86
C GLY A 63 -14.88 -38.86 9.87
N ARG A 64 -14.72 -38.05 10.92
CA ARG A 64 -15.36 -36.73 11.03
C ARG A 64 -14.95 -35.76 9.91
N ILE A 65 -13.67 -35.72 9.55
CA ILE A 65 -13.19 -34.90 8.43
C ILE A 65 -13.85 -35.34 7.12
N LEU A 66 -13.90 -36.64 6.86
CA LEU A 66 -14.51 -37.17 5.63
C LEU A 66 -16.03 -36.93 5.56
N ASP A 67 -16.72 -36.88 6.70
CA ASP A 67 -18.14 -36.52 6.76
C ASP A 67 -18.39 -35.03 6.49
N LEU A 68 -17.47 -34.15 6.91
CA LEU A 68 -17.58 -32.70 6.71
C LEU A 68 -17.06 -32.22 5.34
N LEU A 69 -16.21 -33.02 4.69
CA LEU A 69 -15.55 -32.64 3.44
C LEU A 69 -16.51 -32.29 2.29
N PRO A 70 -17.63 -33.01 2.06
CA PRO A 70 -18.60 -32.64 1.04
C PRO A 70 -19.21 -31.25 1.25
N ALA A 71 -19.59 -30.93 2.50
CA ALA A 71 -20.14 -29.63 2.84
C ALA A 71 -19.10 -28.51 2.63
N TYR A 72 -17.84 -28.76 3.01
CA TYR A 72 -16.74 -27.84 2.73
C TYR A 72 -16.54 -27.62 1.22
N PHE A 73 -16.54 -28.67 0.40
CA PHE A 73 -16.42 -28.52 -1.05
C PHE A 73 -17.59 -27.77 -1.70
N CYS A 74 -18.82 -27.93 -1.20
CA CYS A 74 -19.93 -27.09 -1.64
C CYS A 74 -19.71 -25.60 -1.31
N MET A 75 -19.25 -25.29 -0.09
CA MET A 75 -18.89 -23.91 0.29
C MET A 75 -17.74 -23.36 -0.56
N GLU A 76 -16.75 -24.18 -0.86
CA GLU A 76 -15.61 -23.83 -1.70
C GLU A 76 -16.05 -23.50 -3.14
N VAL A 77 -16.97 -24.29 -3.72
CA VAL A 77 -17.54 -24.00 -5.05
C VAL A 77 -18.37 -22.72 -5.04
N ALA A 78 -19.19 -22.50 -4.00
CA ALA A 78 -19.92 -21.25 -3.84
C ALA A 78 -18.98 -20.05 -3.73
N PHE A 79 -17.87 -20.20 -3.00
CA PHE A 79 -16.83 -19.18 -2.86
C PHE A 79 -16.07 -18.94 -4.18
N LEU A 80 -15.84 -19.98 -4.98
CA LEU A 80 -15.26 -19.86 -6.32
C LEU A 80 -16.19 -19.08 -7.27
N VAL A 81 -17.50 -19.33 -7.21
CA VAL A 81 -18.50 -18.55 -7.96
C VAL A 81 -18.51 -17.09 -7.50
N TYR A 82 -18.45 -16.85 -6.19
CA TYR A 82 -18.29 -15.51 -5.63
C TYR A 82 -17.04 -14.83 -6.20
N PHE A 83 -15.88 -15.50 -6.18
CA PHE A 83 -14.62 -14.98 -6.72
C PHE A 83 -14.77 -14.53 -8.17
N TYR A 84 -15.28 -15.38 -9.07
CA TYR A 84 -15.41 -15.01 -10.49
C TYR A 84 -16.41 -13.88 -10.73
N THR A 85 -17.48 -13.84 -9.93
CA THR A 85 -18.47 -12.76 -9.98
C THR A 85 -17.86 -11.42 -9.56
N GLN A 86 -17.11 -11.41 -8.44
CA GLN A 86 -16.43 -10.21 -7.97
C GLN A 86 -15.29 -9.81 -8.91
N HIS A 87 -14.50 -10.78 -9.39
CA HIS A 87 -13.41 -10.53 -10.34
C HIS A 87 -13.92 -9.82 -11.59
N LYS A 88 -15.03 -10.27 -12.18
CA LYS A 88 -15.68 -9.60 -13.31
C LYS A 88 -16.13 -8.17 -12.96
N ARG A 89 -16.75 -7.97 -11.79
CA ARG A 89 -17.22 -6.64 -11.34
C ARG A 89 -16.04 -5.67 -11.14
N LEU A 90 -14.97 -6.14 -10.51
CA LEU A 90 -13.79 -5.36 -10.13
C LEU A 90 -12.83 -5.11 -11.29
N GLN A 91 -13.09 -5.64 -12.50
CA GLN A 91 -12.33 -5.26 -13.70
C GLN A 91 -12.53 -3.79 -14.09
N LYS A 92 -13.66 -3.17 -13.71
CA LYS A 92 -13.98 -1.79 -14.09
C LYS A 92 -12.84 -0.83 -13.69
N PRO A 93 -12.26 -0.06 -14.64
CA PRO A 93 -11.23 0.92 -14.32
C PRO A 93 -11.75 2.02 -13.39
N VAL A 94 -10.84 2.55 -12.57
CA VAL A 94 -11.05 3.79 -11.82
C VAL A 94 -10.19 4.86 -12.47
N VAL A 95 -10.83 5.94 -12.90
CA VAL A 95 -10.16 7.03 -13.61
C VAL A 95 -9.25 7.77 -12.63
N PRO A 96 -7.97 8.02 -12.97
CA PRO A 96 -7.09 8.83 -12.15
C PRO A 96 -7.65 10.24 -11.89
N PRO A 97 -7.25 10.90 -10.78
CA PRO A 97 -7.59 12.29 -10.53
C PRO A 97 -7.11 13.20 -11.67
N THR A 98 -8.01 14.06 -12.15
CA THR A 98 -7.70 15.04 -13.19
C THR A 98 -6.94 16.22 -12.63
N PHE A 99 -5.92 16.69 -13.36
CA PHE A 99 -5.14 17.88 -13.03
C PHE A 99 -5.58 19.07 -13.86
N SER A 100 -5.48 20.27 -13.30
CA SER A 100 -5.47 21.51 -14.09
C SER A 100 -4.20 21.60 -14.94
N ASP A 101 -4.21 22.45 -15.96
CA ASP A 101 -3.09 22.62 -16.90
C ASP A 101 -1.79 23.00 -16.17
N ALA A 102 -1.89 23.89 -15.18
CA ALA A 102 -0.76 24.31 -14.35
C ALA A 102 -0.22 23.16 -13.49
N GLU A 103 -1.10 22.34 -12.90
CA GLU A 103 -0.69 21.18 -12.10
C GLU A 103 -0.03 20.10 -12.97
N ARG A 104 -0.57 19.83 -14.17
CA ARG A 104 0.03 18.87 -15.13
C ARG A 104 1.45 19.26 -15.47
N GLY A 105 1.66 20.51 -15.89
CA GLY A 105 2.99 21.02 -16.24
C GLY A 105 3.94 20.94 -15.05
N ALA A 106 3.52 21.39 -13.87
CA ALA A 106 4.34 21.34 -12.66
C ALA A 106 4.76 19.90 -12.30
N HIS A 107 3.85 18.94 -12.38
CA HIS A 107 4.17 17.53 -12.14
C HIS A 107 5.10 16.95 -13.21
N PHE A 108 4.83 17.21 -14.48
CA PHE A 108 5.63 16.71 -15.60
C PHE A 108 7.08 17.21 -15.53
N PHE A 109 7.28 18.52 -15.44
CA PHE A 109 8.62 19.11 -15.36
C PHE A 109 9.35 18.70 -14.09
N LYS A 110 8.66 18.60 -12.95
CA LYS A 110 9.29 18.09 -11.72
C LYS A 110 9.79 16.65 -11.88
N VAL A 111 9.05 15.78 -12.58
CA VAL A 111 9.49 14.41 -12.88
C VAL A 111 10.69 14.43 -13.83
N LEU A 112 10.63 15.23 -14.90
CA LEU A 112 11.71 15.35 -15.88
C LEU A 112 13.02 15.83 -15.22
N ASP A 113 12.95 16.89 -14.41
CA ASP A 113 14.09 17.43 -13.67
C ASP A 113 14.64 16.40 -12.67
N SER A 114 13.75 15.78 -11.90
CA SER A 114 14.15 14.85 -10.83
C SER A 114 14.72 13.53 -11.37
N SER A 115 14.37 13.16 -12.61
CA SER A 115 14.87 11.95 -13.29
C SER A 115 16.03 12.20 -14.25
N SER A 116 16.42 13.46 -14.48
CA SER A 116 17.41 13.85 -15.51
C SER A 116 18.72 13.05 -15.46
N GLN A 117 19.33 12.88 -14.28
CA GLN A 117 20.61 12.18 -14.15
C GLN A 117 20.51 10.67 -14.45
N LYS A 118 19.33 10.09 -14.28
CA LYS A 118 19.04 8.65 -14.45
C LYS A 118 17.86 8.46 -15.42
N PHE A 119 17.82 9.28 -16.47
CA PHE A 119 16.65 9.37 -17.35
C PHE A 119 16.33 8.04 -18.02
N GLU A 120 17.33 7.39 -18.62
CA GLU A 120 17.14 6.10 -19.29
C GLU A 120 16.69 5.00 -18.31
N GLU A 121 17.27 4.96 -17.12
CA GLU A 121 16.92 4.00 -16.07
C GLU A 121 15.48 4.20 -15.58
N PHE A 122 15.09 5.44 -15.31
CA PHE A 122 13.75 5.78 -14.84
C PHE A 122 12.69 5.46 -15.89
N PHE A 123 12.87 5.91 -17.14
CA PHE A 123 11.86 5.77 -18.17
C PHE A 123 11.80 4.37 -18.76
N SER A 124 12.92 3.65 -18.94
CA SER A 124 12.88 2.25 -19.40
C SER A 124 12.08 1.35 -18.47
N GLY A 125 12.16 1.60 -17.14
CA GLY A 125 11.38 0.89 -16.13
C GLY A 125 9.85 1.03 -16.29
N TRP A 126 9.35 2.02 -17.01
CA TRP A 126 7.92 2.17 -17.29
C TRP A 126 7.43 1.35 -18.50
N PHE A 127 8.29 0.56 -19.11
CA PHE A 127 7.95 -0.25 -20.28
C PHE A 127 8.37 -1.70 -20.09
N TYR A 128 7.66 -2.61 -20.76
CA TYR A 128 7.99 -4.04 -20.75
C TYR A 128 7.70 -4.68 -22.11
N TRP A 129 8.41 -5.76 -22.39
CA TRP A 129 8.20 -6.60 -23.56
C TRP A 129 6.87 -7.33 -23.48
N THR A 130 5.98 -7.14 -24.45
CA THR A 130 4.62 -7.69 -24.45
C THR A 130 4.61 -9.22 -24.36
N ALA A 131 5.48 -9.87 -25.15
CA ALA A 131 5.51 -11.34 -25.24
C ALA A 131 6.13 -12.01 -24.00
N THR A 132 7.26 -11.50 -23.51
CA THR A 132 7.99 -12.11 -22.39
C THR A 132 7.56 -11.57 -21.04
N ARG A 133 6.84 -10.44 -21.01
CA ARG A 133 6.46 -9.69 -19.81
C ARG A 133 7.66 -9.19 -19.01
N LYS A 134 8.85 -9.12 -19.61
CA LYS A 134 10.08 -8.64 -18.98
C LYS A 134 10.17 -7.11 -19.07
N GLN A 135 10.48 -6.45 -17.96
CA GLN A 135 10.75 -5.01 -17.91
C GLN A 135 11.94 -4.66 -18.81
N LEU A 136 11.87 -3.50 -19.48
CA LEU A 136 12.97 -3.02 -20.29
C LEU A 136 14.15 -2.62 -19.42
N SER A 137 15.35 -2.86 -19.93
CA SER A 137 16.60 -2.37 -19.35
C SER A 137 16.99 -1.02 -19.93
N THR A 138 17.91 -0.33 -19.25
CA THR A 138 18.48 0.96 -19.67
C THR A 138 19.00 0.92 -21.11
N SER A 139 19.70 -0.15 -21.50
CA SER A 139 20.25 -0.30 -22.86
C SER A 139 19.17 -0.47 -23.94
N GLU A 140 17.94 -0.84 -23.57
CA GLU A 140 16.81 -1.02 -24.48
C GLU A 140 15.96 0.26 -24.61
N MET A 141 16.29 1.34 -23.90
CA MET A 141 15.54 2.61 -23.92
C MET A 141 15.32 3.16 -25.34
N HIS A 142 16.33 3.05 -26.20
CA HIS A 142 16.29 3.49 -27.60
C HIS A 142 15.23 2.77 -28.47
N LEU A 143 14.67 1.64 -28.00
CA LEU A 143 13.63 0.89 -28.70
C LEU A 143 12.23 1.46 -28.47
N ILE A 144 12.05 2.28 -27.42
CA ILE A 144 10.79 2.92 -27.07
C ILE A 144 10.54 4.08 -28.04
N ARG A 145 9.37 4.07 -28.68
CA ARG A 145 9.01 5.05 -29.72
C ARG A 145 8.05 6.10 -29.17
N LYS A 146 7.87 7.19 -29.92
CA LYS A 146 7.01 8.32 -29.51
C LYS A 146 5.62 7.86 -29.08
N ASP A 147 4.98 6.96 -29.82
CA ASP A 147 3.62 6.51 -29.49
C ASP A 147 3.57 5.68 -28.20
N ASN A 148 4.65 4.97 -27.84
CA ASN A 148 4.73 4.29 -26.56
C ASN A 148 4.80 5.31 -25.40
N PHE A 149 5.60 6.37 -25.54
CA PHE A 149 5.63 7.47 -24.57
C PHE A 149 4.29 8.21 -24.47
N ARG A 150 3.63 8.45 -25.60
CA ARG A 150 2.32 9.10 -25.63
C ARG A 150 1.30 8.36 -24.76
N ASP A 151 1.24 7.04 -24.86
CA ASP A 151 0.35 6.22 -24.04
C ASP A 151 0.69 6.32 -22.54
N TRP A 152 1.98 6.30 -22.18
CA TRP A 152 2.41 6.47 -20.80
C TRP A 152 2.09 7.86 -20.25
N ILE A 153 2.38 8.94 -20.99
CA ILE A 153 2.10 10.32 -20.59
C ILE A 153 0.59 10.55 -20.46
N ALA A 154 -0.21 10.02 -21.40
CA ALA A 154 -1.67 10.13 -21.38
C ALA A 154 -2.26 9.56 -20.08
N TRP A 155 -1.75 8.42 -19.63
CA TRP A 155 -2.12 7.82 -18.35
C TRP A 155 -1.59 8.64 -17.16
N SER A 156 -0.30 8.94 -17.16
CA SER A 156 0.40 9.54 -16.03
C SER A 156 -0.09 10.95 -15.66
N PHE A 157 -0.40 11.78 -16.66
CA PHE A 157 -0.68 13.21 -16.44
C PHE A 157 -2.04 13.67 -16.97
N PHE A 158 -2.67 12.93 -17.89
CA PHE A 158 -3.93 13.34 -18.51
C PHE A 158 -5.13 12.47 -18.12
N SER A 159 -4.95 11.53 -17.18
CA SER A 159 -6.01 10.63 -16.71
C SER A 159 -6.69 9.82 -17.82
N ALA A 160 -6.02 9.63 -18.95
CA ALA A 160 -6.56 8.92 -20.11
C ALA A 160 -5.92 7.53 -20.26
N PRO A 161 -6.65 6.53 -20.78
CA PRO A 161 -6.10 5.19 -20.95
C PRO A 161 -4.98 5.11 -22.01
N ASN A 162 -5.01 5.99 -23.01
CA ASN A 162 -4.03 6.06 -24.09
C ASN A 162 -4.18 7.39 -24.85
N TYR A 163 -3.23 7.66 -25.75
CA TYR A 163 -3.22 8.89 -26.56
C TYR A 163 -4.38 8.96 -27.57
N GLU A 164 -4.75 7.84 -28.17
CA GLU A 164 -5.86 7.79 -29.14
C GLU A 164 -7.19 8.25 -28.51
N THR A 165 -7.42 7.95 -27.22
CA THR A 165 -8.62 8.40 -26.50
C THR A 165 -8.66 9.92 -26.32
N LEU A 166 -7.51 10.57 -26.14
CA LEU A 166 -7.43 12.03 -26.08
C LEU A 166 -7.66 12.66 -27.46
N ARG A 167 -7.02 12.10 -28.49
CA ARG A 167 -7.08 12.61 -29.86
C ARG A 167 -8.45 12.45 -30.50
N ASN A 168 -9.13 11.33 -30.27
CA ASN A 168 -10.42 11.02 -30.90
C ASN A 168 -11.61 11.70 -30.21
N ASP A 169 -11.44 12.21 -28.99
CA ASP A 169 -12.47 12.99 -28.29
C ASP A 169 -12.36 14.47 -28.70
N PRO A 170 -13.33 15.04 -29.44
CA PRO A 170 -13.27 16.42 -29.89
C PRO A 170 -13.13 17.43 -28.74
N ARG A 171 -13.57 17.08 -27.53
CA ARG A 171 -13.46 17.93 -26.34
C ARG A 171 -12.07 17.91 -25.72
N LYS A 172 -11.24 16.91 -26.05
CA LYS A 172 -9.90 16.69 -25.47
C LYS A 172 -8.77 16.77 -26.48
N SER A 173 -9.06 17.01 -27.77
CA SER A 173 -8.03 17.10 -28.80
C SER A 173 -6.90 18.09 -28.45
N HIS A 174 -7.24 19.23 -27.83
CA HIS A 174 -6.23 20.21 -27.38
C HIS A 174 -5.25 19.65 -26.33
N LEU A 175 -5.67 18.67 -25.52
CA LEU A 175 -4.81 17.98 -24.55
C LEU A 175 -3.84 17.02 -25.24
N ALA A 176 -4.22 16.48 -26.41
CA ALA A 176 -3.31 15.66 -27.21
C ALA A 176 -2.16 16.52 -27.79
N ASP A 177 -2.47 17.76 -28.20
CA ASP A 177 -1.47 18.72 -28.67
C ASP A 177 -0.52 19.15 -27.53
N GLU A 178 -1.04 19.41 -26.33
CA GLU A 178 -0.23 19.68 -25.13
C GLU A 178 0.71 18.51 -24.79
N LEU A 179 0.19 17.27 -24.84
CA LEU A 179 0.97 16.06 -24.59
C LEU A 179 2.13 15.90 -25.60
N ASP A 180 1.90 16.24 -26.87
CA ASP A 180 2.96 16.24 -27.89
C ASP A 180 4.03 17.33 -27.61
N GLY A 181 3.62 18.44 -27.00
CA GLY A 181 4.52 19.44 -26.41
C GLY A 181 5.45 18.82 -25.36
N TYR A 182 4.90 18.06 -24.40
CA TYR A 182 5.71 17.41 -23.35
C TYR A 182 6.73 16.41 -23.91
N ILE A 183 6.42 15.70 -24.99
CA ILE A 183 7.40 14.83 -25.67
C ILE A 183 8.53 15.66 -26.28
N SER A 184 8.21 16.80 -26.86
CA SER A 184 9.20 17.72 -27.45
C SER A 184 10.10 18.32 -26.36
N ASP A 185 9.51 18.72 -25.23
CA ASP A 185 10.26 19.21 -24.06
C ASP A 185 11.18 18.15 -23.47
N MET A 186 10.74 16.88 -23.45
CA MET A 186 11.57 15.75 -23.05
C MET A 186 12.76 15.53 -23.99
N GLU A 187 12.55 15.59 -25.32
CA GLU A 187 13.63 15.51 -26.32
C GLU A 187 14.66 16.64 -26.12
N ILE A 188 14.20 17.87 -25.86
CA ILE A 188 15.05 19.05 -25.67
C ILE A 188 15.83 18.96 -24.35
N ALA A 189 15.14 18.71 -23.24
CA ALA A 189 15.74 18.73 -21.91
C ALA A 189 16.84 17.67 -21.74
N GLN A 190 16.68 16.51 -22.39
CA GLN A 190 17.63 15.40 -22.30
C GLN A 190 18.58 15.33 -23.50
N ASN A 191 18.43 16.23 -24.48
CA ASN A 191 19.19 16.20 -25.73
C ASN A 191 19.14 14.83 -26.43
N ILE A 192 17.95 14.24 -26.50
CA ILE A 192 17.70 12.94 -27.13
C ILE A 192 16.74 13.08 -28.32
N LYS A 193 16.80 12.12 -29.24
CA LYS A 193 15.79 11.98 -30.30
C LYS A 193 15.01 10.69 -30.15
N ILE A 194 13.73 10.80 -29.80
CA ILE A 194 12.83 9.66 -29.71
C ILE A 194 12.32 9.35 -31.12
N GLN A 195 12.52 8.11 -31.54
CA GLN A 195 12.16 7.68 -32.88
C GLN A 195 10.63 7.69 -33.08
N PRO A 196 10.13 8.11 -34.25
CA PRO A 196 8.69 8.18 -34.53
C PRO A 196 8.04 6.78 -34.61
N GLY A 197 6.71 6.77 -34.48
CA GLY A 197 5.87 5.58 -34.59
C GLY A 197 5.68 4.84 -33.28
N ARG A 198 5.24 3.58 -33.39
CA ARG A 198 4.96 2.67 -32.27
C ARG A 198 5.77 1.40 -32.41
N ASN A 199 6.48 1.01 -31.35
CA ASN A 199 6.97 -0.35 -31.22
C ASN A 199 5.85 -1.22 -30.63
N ARG A 200 5.39 -2.24 -31.39
CA ARG A 200 4.27 -3.11 -30.99
C ARG A 200 4.68 -4.20 -30.00
N ASP A 201 5.98 -4.49 -29.91
CA ASP A 201 6.52 -5.48 -28.99
C ASP A 201 6.73 -4.91 -27.58
N ILE A 202 6.60 -3.60 -27.42
CA ILE A 202 6.76 -2.87 -26.15
C ILE A 202 5.42 -2.31 -25.71
N THR A 203 5.07 -2.54 -24.44
CA THR A 203 3.87 -2.00 -23.81
C THR A 203 4.25 -1.07 -22.66
N ALA A 204 3.53 0.05 -22.56
CA ALA A 204 3.63 0.96 -21.42
C ALA A 204 2.99 0.35 -20.16
N LEU A 205 3.64 0.55 -19.02
CA LEU A 205 3.15 0.13 -17.71
C LEU A 205 2.08 1.11 -17.22
N ILE A 206 0.81 0.71 -17.33
CA ILE A 206 -0.38 1.52 -17.00
C ILE A 206 -1.21 0.80 -15.94
N LEU A 207 -1.26 1.29 -14.70
CA LEU A 207 -1.91 0.56 -13.61
C LEU A 207 -3.44 0.48 -13.73
N GLN A 208 -4.12 1.63 -13.74
CA GLN A 208 -5.58 1.77 -13.60
C GLN A 208 -6.40 1.06 -14.68
N TYR A 209 -5.81 0.89 -15.86
CA TYR A 209 -6.47 0.34 -17.04
C TYR A 209 -6.03 -1.09 -17.37
N ASN A 210 -4.98 -1.61 -16.73
CA ASN A 210 -4.58 -3.00 -16.90
C ASN A 210 -5.58 -3.96 -16.24
N PRO A 211 -5.70 -5.21 -16.74
CA PRO A 211 -6.56 -6.22 -16.11
C PRO A 211 -6.21 -6.45 -14.64
N VAL A 212 -7.22 -6.69 -13.80
CA VAL A 212 -7.00 -7.20 -12.45
C VAL A 212 -6.61 -8.67 -12.57
N GLU A 213 -5.33 -8.98 -12.46
CA GLU A 213 -4.77 -10.32 -12.65
C GLU A 213 -4.80 -11.15 -11.35
N ALA A 214 -5.97 -11.29 -10.73
CA ALA A 214 -6.15 -12.08 -9.51
C ALA A 214 -6.37 -13.58 -9.81
N THR A 215 -5.97 -14.45 -8.89
CA THR A 215 -6.25 -15.90 -8.95
C THR A 215 -7.13 -16.33 -7.78
N PRO A 216 -8.02 -17.32 -7.96
CA PRO A 216 -8.88 -17.80 -6.88
C PRO A 216 -8.03 -18.38 -5.76
N LYS A 217 -8.28 -17.90 -4.54
CA LYS A 217 -7.69 -18.42 -3.30
C LYS A 217 -8.72 -19.25 -2.57
N PRO A 218 -8.34 -20.38 -1.96
CA PRO A 218 -9.34 -21.24 -1.35
C PRO A 218 -9.93 -20.60 -0.11
N LEU A 219 -11.18 -20.95 0.23
CA LEU A 219 -11.89 -20.40 1.39
C LEU A 219 -11.09 -20.58 2.69
N ILE A 220 -10.43 -21.73 2.86
CA ILE A 220 -9.60 -22.01 4.03
C ILE A 220 -8.47 -21.00 4.23
N LEU A 221 -7.92 -20.44 3.14
CA LEU A 221 -6.88 -19.42 3.26
C LEU A 221 -7.44 -18.13 3.89
N TYR A 222 -8.62 -17.68 3.46
CA TYR A 222 -9.29 -16.53 4.08
C TYR A 222 -9.67 -16.80 5.54
N LEU A 223 -10.07 -18.03 5.89
CA LEU A 223 -10.31 -18.42 7.29
C LEU A 223 -9.03 -18.34 8.14
N ILE A 224 -7.89 -18.77 7.60
CA ILE A 224 -6.58 -18.66 8.28
C ILE A 224 -6.21 -17.19 8.49
N ILE A 225 -6.31 -16.36 7.45
CA ILE A 225 -6.01 -14.92 7.55
C ILE A 225 -6.93 -14.25 8.59
N TRP A 226 -8.23 -14.52 8.53
CA TRP A 226 -9.20 -14.01 9.51
C TRP A 226 -8.86 -14.45 10.95
N SER A 227 -8.41 -15.70 11.12
CA SER A 227 -8.02 -16.22 12.45
C SER A 227 -6.77 -15.54 12.99
N LEU A 228 -5.72 -15.38 12.15
CA LEU A 228 -4.49 -14.67 12.52
C LEU A 228 -4.78 -13.22 12.87
N GLU A 229 -5.61 -12.56 12.07
CA GLU A 229 -6.01 -11.18 12.32
C GLU A 229 -6.83 -11.07 13.62
N SER A 230 -7.82 -11.92 13.82
CA SER A 230 -8.63 -11.95 15.05
C SER A 230 -7.76 -12.15 16.30
N CYS A 231 -6.76 -13.03 16.20
CA CYS A 231 -5.75 -13.21 17.25
C CYS A 231 -4.97 -11.90 17.48
N GLY A 232 -4.54 -11.22 16.43
CA GLY A 232 -3.85 -9.94 16.54
C GLY A 232 -4.70 -8.83 17.17
N LEU A 233 -5.97 -8.73 16.79
CA LEU A 233 -6.92 -7.76 17.38
C LEU A 233 -7.19 -8.07 18.86
N LEU A 234 -7.27 -9.35 19.24
CA LEU A 234 -7.36 -9.76 20.64
C LEU A 234 -6.10 -9.33 21.41
N LEU A 235 -4.91 -9.59 20.86
CA LEU A 235 -3.65 -9.21 21.49
C LEU A 235 -3.49 -7.68 21.62
N MET A 236 -3.94 -6.90 20.64
CA MET A 236 -4.03 -5.45 20.75
C MET A 236 -4.89 -5.03 21.95
N SER A 237 -6.03 -5.68 22.16
CA SER A 237 -6.90 -5.43 23.32
C SER A 237 -6.21 -5.78 24.64
N VAL A 238 -5.51 -6.91 24.70
CA VAL A 238 -4.70 -7.34 25.87
C VAL A 238 -3.57 -6.34 26.15
N MET A 239 -2.97 -5.75 25.12
CA MET A 239 -1.96 -4.69 25.23
C MET A 239 -2.53 -3.34 25.70
N GLY A 240 -3.85 -3.25 25.92
CA GLY A 240 -4.53 -2.06 26.44
C GLY A 240 -5.01 -1.10 25.36
N PHE A 241 -5.02 -1.49 24.09
CA PHE A 241 -5.69 -0.71 23.05
C PHE A 241 -7.21 -0.90 23.10
N SER A 242 -7.94 0.14 22.74
CA SER A 242 -9.38 0.08 22.48
C SER A 242 -9.64 0.28 20.99
N LYS A 243 -10.46 -0.59 20.39
CA LYS A 243 -10.92 -0.39 19.01
C LYS A 243 -11.98 0.71 18.96
N VAL A 244 -11.85 1.61 18.01
CA VAL A 244 -12.87 2.61 17.69
C VAL A 244 -13.30 2.43 16.24
N SER A 245 -14.57 2.05 16.08
CA SER A 245 -15.21 1.94 14.78
C SER A 245 -15.93 3.24 14.40
N PRO A 246 -16.17 3.48 13.10
CA PRO A 246 -16.80 4.71 12.62
C PRO A 246 -18.10 5.12 13.33
N GLU A 247 -18.90 4.13 13.73
CA GLU A 247 -20.22 4.29 14.36
C GLU A 247 -20.12 4.86 15.78
N GLN A 248 -19.00 4.62 16.46
CA GLN A 248 -18.78 4.99 17.86
C GLN A 248 -18.30 6.44 18.05
N ARG A 249 -18.17 7.22 16.97
CA ARG A 249 -17.61 8.59 17.02
C ARG A 249 -18.71 9.63 17.35
N PRO A 250 -18.47 10.57 18.28
CA PRO A 250 -19.50 11.45 18.86
C PRO A 250 -20.04 12.54 17.92
N TYR A 251 -19.31 12.88 16.85
CA TYR A 251 -19.85 13.71 15.76
C TYR A 251 -20.16 12.79 14.59
N GLN A 252 -21.40 12.74 14.11
CA GLN A 252 -21.82 11.97 12.93
C GLN A 252 -22.26 12.93 11.83
N ASP A 253 -21.53 12.96 10.72
CA ASP A 253 -21.99 13.60 9.48
C ASP A 253 -22.61 12.51 8.62
N SER A 254 -23.95 12.51 8.54
CA SER A 254 -24.72 11.51 7.80
C SER A 254 -24.48 11.55 6.28
N SER A 255 -23.84 12.59 5.76
CA SER A 255 -23.57 12.75 4.33
C SER A 255 -22.28 12.05 3.85
N LYS A 256 -21.41 11.62 4.77
CA LYS A 256 -20.10 11.02 4.44
C LYS A 256 -20.05 9.57 4.89
N THR A 257 -19.77 8.66 3.95
CA THR A 257 -19.40 7.28 4.26
C THR A 257 -18.12 7.30 5.08
N ARG A 258 -18.13 6.71 6.27
CA ARG A 258 -16.94 6.57 7.11
C ARG A 258 -16.42 5.16 7.04
N CYS A 259 -15.11 5.00 6.92
CA CYS A 259 -14.49 3.68 6.74
C CYS A 259 -13.32 3.41 7.70
N LEU A 260 -12.78 4.43 8.37
CA LEU A 260 -11.56 4.31 9.17
C LEU A 260 -11.85 3.59 10.49
N ASN A 261 -11.34 2.38 10.61
CA ASN A 261 -11.20 1.68 11.88
C ASN A 261 -9.80 1.96 12.45
N TYR A 262 -9.70 2.21 13.74
CA TYR A 262 -8.41 2.41 14.39
C TYR A 262 -8.41 1.88 15.82
N TRP A 263 -7.22 1.63 16.33
CA TRP A 263 -6.96 1.23 17.70
C TRP A 263 -6.28 2.38 18.43
N VAL A 264 -6.78 2.72 19.62
CA VAL A 264 -6.22 3.78 20.46
C VAL A 264 -5.67 3.21 21.75
N PHE A 265 -4.43 3.56 22.06
CA PHE A 265 -3.81 3.35 23.37
C PHE A 265 -3.59 4.70 24.04
N LYS A 266 -4.05 4.84 25.28
CA LYS A 266 -3.81 6.00 26.13
C LYS A 266 -3.05 5.56 27.38
N PRO A 267 -1.85 6.09 27.65
CA PRO A 267 -1.11 5.77 28.87
C PRO A 267 -1.91 6.15 30.13
N LYS A 268 -1.84 5.34 31.19
CA LYS A 268 -2.61 5.54 32.43
C LYS A 268 -2.11 6.70 33.32
N LYS A 269 -0.90 7.23 33.10
CA LYS A 269 -0.32 8.31 33.94
C LYS A 269 -0.73 9.69 33.41
N ALA A 270 -1.78 10.24 34.00
CA ALA A 270 -2.51 11.43 33.53
C ALA A 270 -1.68 12.72 33.38
N ASP A 271 -0.72 12.99 34.27
CA ASP A 271 -0.16 14.35 34.38
C ASP A 271 0.96 14.69 33.38
N ALA A 272 1.54 13.70 32.68
CA ALA A 272 2.62 13.93 31.72
C ALA A 272 2.37 13.35 30.32
N SER A 273 1.43 12.41 30.14
CA SER A 273 1.20 11.76 28.85
C SER A 273 0.16 12.45 27.97
N MET A 274 -0.72 13.29 28.54
CA MET A 274 -1.75 14.02 27.79
C MET A 274 -1.20 15.23 27.02
N ASP A 275 -0.04 15.75 27.44
CA ASP A 275 0.66 16.85 26.75
C ASP A 275 1.60 16.35 25.62
N ARG A 276 1.83 15.04 25.53
CA ARG A 276 2.71 14.43 24.52
C ARG A 276 1.96 14.28 23.20
N LEU A 277 2.65 14.54 22.10
CA LEU A 277 2.07 14.29 20.77
C LEU A 277 1.92 12.78 20.53
N PRO A 278 0.78 12.35 19.97
CA PRO A 278 0.52 10.94 19.70
C PRO A 278 1.32 10.43 18.51
N ILE A 279 1.56 9.11 18.48
CA ILE A 279 1.90 8.41 17.23
C ILE A 279 0.62 8.08 16.47
N VAL A 280 0.67 8.24 15.15
CA VAL A 280 -0.24 7.58 14.22
C VAL A 280 0.56 6.60 13.37
N PHE A 281 0.23 5.31 13.44
CA PHE A 281 0.89 4.24 12.71
C PHE A 281 0.00 3.69 11.58
N PHE A 282 0.57 3.59 10.38
CA PHE A 282 -0.05 3.02 9.18
C PHE A 282 0.71 1.75 8.73
N HIS A 283 -0.01 0.63 8.67
CA HIS A 283 0.57 -0.66 8.29
C HIS A 283 0.65 -0.85 6.76
N GLY A 284 1.51 -1.77 6.31
CA GLY A 284 1.62 -2.18 4.91
C GLY A 284 0.69 -3.34 4.52
N ILE A 285 0.83 -3.82 3.28
CA ILE A 285 0.08 -4.97 2.74
C ILE A 285 0.40 -6.26 3.53
N GLY A 286 -0.61 -7.06 3.85
CA GLY A 286 -0.42 -8.37 4.48
C GLY A 286 -1.67 -8.84 5.23
N CYS A 287 -1.49 -9.58 6.32
CA CYS A 287 -2.58 -10.05 7.19
C CYS A 287 -2.94 -9.03 8.30
N GLY A 288 -3.18 -7.78 7.89
CA GLY A 288 -3.56 -6.70 8.80
C GLY A 288 -2.47 -6.36 9.82
N LEU A 289 -2.87 -6.19 11.09
CA LEU A 289 -1.98 -5.77 12.18
C LEU A 289 -1.15 -6.90 12.80
N PHE A 290 -1.49 -8.17 12.53
CA PHE A 290 -0.84 -9.32 13.16
C PHE A 290 0.70 -9.33 13.02
N PRO A 291 1.31 -9.03 11.84
CA PRO A 291 2.76 -8.99 11.71
C PRO A 291 3.46 -7.90 12.53
N TYR A 292 2.71 -6.89 12.97
CA TYR A 292 3.24 -5.70 13.65
C TYR A 292 3.11 -5.77 15.16
N LEU A 293 2.50 -6.81 15.74
CA LEU A 293 2.23 -6.87 17.18
C LEU A 293 3.50 -6.74 18.03
N HIS A 294 4.59 -7.42 17.64
CA HIS A 294 5.87 -7.32 18.35
C HIS A 294 6.46 -5.90 18.24
N PHE A 295 6.37 -5.28 17.07
CA PHE A 295 6.84 -3.91 16.85
C PHE A 295 6.00 -2.89 17.64
N ILE A 296 4.68 -3.02 17.63
CA ILE A 296 3.77 -2.18 18.42
C ILE A 296 4.03 -2.37 19.92
N PHE A 297 4.24 -3.61 20.36
CA PHE A 297 4.59 -3.90 21.75
C PHE A 297 5.92 -3.25 22.17
N ALA A 298 6.94 -3.35 21.32
CA ALA A 298 8.24 -2.72 21.54
C ALA A 298 8.13 -1.19 21.60
N LEU A 299 7.33 -0.58 20.72
CA LEU A 299 7.03 0.85 20.79
C LEU A 299 6.36 1.22 22.12
N LEU A 300 5.38 0.45 22.62
CA LEU A 300 4.70 0.75 23.88
C LEU A 300 5.62 0.67 25.12
N HIS A 301 6.54 -0.30 25.15
CA HIS A 301 7.31 -0.64 26.36
C HIS A 301 8.66 0.06 26.46
N GLN A 302 9.05 0.84 25.46
CA GLN A 302 10.26 1.63 25.56
C GLN A 302 10.06 2.75 26.60
N ALA A 303 11.03 2.96 27.50
CA ALA A 303 10.91 3.88 28.63
C ALA A 303 10.57 5.34 28.27
N LYS A 304 10.78 5.75 27.00
CA LYS A 304 10.49 7.08 26.44
C LYS A 304 9.12 7.17 25.70
N PHE A 305 8.32 6.10 25.72
CA PHE A 305 7.08 5.94 24.97
C PHE A 305 5.79 5.98 25.81
N SER A 306 5.80 6.68 26.95
CA SER A 306 4.55 7.04 27.66
C SER A 306 3.76 8.13 26.89
N ARG A 307 3.34 7.83 25.66
CA ARG A 307 2.55 8.72 24.80
C ARG A 307 1.35 7.97 24.18
N PRO A 308 0.31 8.69 23.76
CA PRO A 308 -0.82 8.09 23.08
C PRO A 308 -0.41 7.52 21.71
N MET A 309 -1.07 6.44 21.30
CA MET A 309 -0.82 5.81 20.01
C MET A 309 -2.12 5.45 19.32
N PHE A 310 -2.20 5.79 18.04
CA PHE A 310 -3.25 5.40 17.12
C PHE A 310 -2.67 4.44 16.09
N VAL A 311 -3.28 3.27 15.95
CA VAL A 311 -2.94 2.29 14.92
C VAL A 311 -4.11 2.18 13.96
N VAL A 312 -3.92 2.65 12.74
CA VAL A 312 -4.97 2.72 11.73
C VAL A 312 -5.05 1.39 10.98
N GLU A 313 -6.26 0.83 10.85
CA GLU A 313 -6.51 -0.33 9.99
C GLU A 313 -6.72 0.12 8.54
N LEU A 314 -6.10 -0.59 7.60
CA LEU A 314 -6.28 -0.44 6.15
C LEU A 314 -6.87 -1.75 5.59
N PRO A 315 -8.20 -1.99 5.71
CA PRO A 315 -8.82 -3.27 5.38
C PRO A 315 -8.61 -3.74 3.94
N HIS A 316 -8.57 -2.79 3.00
CA HIS A 316 -8.45 -3.02 1.56
C HIS A 316 -7.11 -3.61 1.12
N VAL A 317 -6.12 -3.65 2.03
CA VAL A 317 -4.77 -4.23 1.82
C VAL A 317 -4.40 -5.24 2.92
N ALA A 318 -5.39 -5.64 3.72
CA ALA A 318 -5.25 -6.58 4.82
C ALA A 318 -5.67 -8.02 4.45
N MET A 319 -5.82 -8.31 3.15
CA MET A 319 -6.34 -9.58 2.62
C MET A 319 -7.73 -9.94 3.15
N ARG A 320 -8.58 -8.92 3.36
CA ARG A 320 -9.99 -9.06 3.72
C ARG A 320 -10.86 -9.05 2.46
N LEU A 321 -12.06 -9.60 2.56
CA LEU A 321 -13.10 -9.51 1.52
C LEU A 321 -13.74 -8.11 1.50
N VAL A 322 -12.93 -7.07 1.27
CA VAL A 322 -13.33 -5.66 1.26
C VAL A 322 -12.88 -5.03 -0.05
N ASP A 323 -13.83 -4.52 -0.83
CA ASP A 323 -13.58 -3.89 -2.13
C ASP A 323 -13.59 -2.35 -2.07
N HIS A 324 -14.16 -1.77 -1.01
CA HIS A 324 -14.14 -0.32 -0.80
C HIS A 324 -12.73 0.15 -0.44
N VAL A 325 -12.18 1.03 -1.29
CA VAL A 325 -10.92 1.72 -1.06
C VAL A 325 -11.21 3.21 -0.89
N PRO A 326 -10.89 3.81 0.27
CA PRO A 326 -11.12 5.24 0.48
C PRO A 326 -10.19 6.08 -0.40
N SER A 327 -10.65 7.28 -0.77
CA SER A 327 -9.80 8.25 -1.46
C SER A 327 -8.75 8.86 -0.52
N MET A 328 -7.76 9.54 -1.10
CA MET A 328 -6.77 10.32 -0.35
C MET A 328 -7.45 11.35 0.58
N GLU A 329 -8.39 12.12 0.04
CA GLU A 329 -9.09 13.20 0.75
C GLU A 329 -9.95 12.64 1.90
N GLN A 330 -10.67 11.54 1.64
CA GLN A 330 -11.45 10.86 2.66
C GLN A 330 -10.53 10.33 3.78
N THR A 331 -9.42 9.69 3.42
CA THR A 331 -8.48 9.14 4.39
C THR A 331 -7.86 10.22 5.28
N ILE A 332 -7.37 11.32 4.68
CA ILE A 332 -6.85 12.46 5.44
C ILE A 332 -7.92 13.00 6.39
N SER A 333 -9.11 13.32 5.87
CA SER A 333 -10.20 13.90 6.67
C SER A 333 -10.59 13.01 7.84
N GLU A 334 -10.65 11.69 7.66
CA GLU A 334 -10.99 10.75 8.73
C GLU A 334 -9.90 10.60 9.79
N VAL A 335 -8.62 10.72 9.41
CA VAL A 335 -7.47 10.72 10.34
C VAL A 335 -7.39 12.04 11.11
N GLU A 336 -7.62 13.19 10.46
CA GLU A 336 -7.70 14.49 11.13
C GLU A 336 -8.86 14.52 12.13
N THR A 337 -10.04 14.05 11.71
CA THR A 337 -11.20 13.92 12.61
C THR A 337 -10.91 12.98 13.79
N MET A 338 -10.18 11.88 13.55
CA MET A 338 -9.72 11.00 14.63
C MET A 338 -8.86 11.78 15.64
N LEU A 339 -7.87 12.54 15.16
CA LEU A 339 -6.99 13.33 16.04
C LEU A 339 -7.78 14.40 16.81
N ASP A 340 -8.71 15.10 16.15
CA ASP A 340 -9.57 16.12 16.78
C ASP A 340 -10.47 15.55 17.87
N VAL A 341 -11.13 14.42 17.61
CA VAL A 341 -12.00 13.74 18.59
C VAL A 341 -11.23 13.33 19.84
N HIS A 342 -9.94 13.04 19.70
CA HIS A 342 -9.07 12.70 20.84
C HIS A 342 -8.28 13.90 21.40
N GLY A 343 -8.48 15.12 20.87
CA GLY A 343 -7.93 16.36 21.40
C GLY A 343 -6.51 16.70 20.94
N TYR A 344 -6.03 16.13 19.83
CA TYR A 344 -4.66 16.35 19.35
C TYR A 344 -4.62 17.24 18.12
N ALA A 345 -3.82 18.31 18.16
CA ALA A 345 -3.63 19.23 17.02
C ALA A 345 -2.43 18.86 16.11
N LYS A 346 -1.59 17.94 16.56
CA LYS A 346 -0.36 17.48 15.91
C LYS A 346 -0.11 16.00 16.27
N ALA A 347 0.64 15.28 15.45
CA ALA A 347 1.00 13.88 15.64
C ALA A 347 2.32 13.53 14.94
N HIS A 348 2.96 12.47 15.42
CA HIS A 348 4.09 11.82 14.76
C HIS A 348 3.58 10.74 13.81
N ILE A 349 3.95 10.83 12.54
CA ILE A 349 3.44 9.95 11.49
C ILE A 349 4.44 8.82 11.24
N ILE A 350 4.02 7.57 11.43
CA ILE A 350 4.85 6.40 11.17
C ILE A 350 4.14 5.52 10.16
N GLY A 351 4.82 5.19 9.05
CA GLY A 351 4.26 4.31 8.03
C GLY A 351 5.26 3.25 7.63
N HIS A 352 4.77 2.06 7.31
CA HIS A 352 5.58 1.00 6.71
C HIS A 352 5.03 0.58 5.35
N SER A 353 5.91 0.38 4.37
CA SER A 353 5.54 -0.13 3.05
C SER A 353 4.37 0.68 2.47
N LEU A 354 3.28 0.03 2.01
CA LEU A 354 2.10 0.73 1.49
C LEU A 354 1.49 1.75 2.47
N GLY A 355 1.61 1.56 3.79
CA GLY A 355 1.15 2.54 4.77
C GLY A 355 1.85 3.90 4.64
N THR A 356 3.03 3.95 4.02
CA THR A 356 3.72 5.21 3.71
C THR A 356 2.99 6.08 2.69
N THR A 357 2.08 5.53 1.87
CA THR A 357 1.21 6.32 0.98
C THR A 357 0.28 7.21 1.80
N VAL A 358 -0.38 6.66 2.82
CA VAL A 358 -1.20 7.45 3.75
C VAL A 358 -0.33 8.44 4.53
N SER A 359 0.87 8.04 4.95
CA SER A 359 1.82 8.96 5.58
C SER A 359 2.20 10.12 4.66
N SER A 360 2.43 9.89 3.37
CA SER A 360 2.80 10.97 2.43
C SER A 360 1.65 11.94 2.21
N TRP A 361 0.40 11.45 2.18
CA TRP A 361 -0.78 12.30 2.12
C TRP A 361 -0.90 13.20 3.34
N MET A 362 -0.72 12.65 4.54
CA MET A 362 -0.72 13.41 5.78
C MET A 362 0.41 14.46 5.81
N ILE A 363 1.61 14.10 5.37
CA ILE A 363 2.76 15.01 5.33
C ILE A 363 2.52 16.19 4.36
N LYS A 364 1.96 15.92 3.18
CA LYS A 364 1.76 16.93 2.14
C LYS A 364 0.58 17.86 2.40
N TYR A 365 -0.51 17.32 2.95
CA TYR A 365 -1.81 18.00 2.94
C TYR A 365 -2.42 18.19 4.32
N SER A 366 -1.90 17.54 5.36
CA SER A 366 -2.42 17.68 6.71
C SER A 366 -1.52 18.55 7.59
N LYS A 367 -2.14 19.51 8.28
CA LYS A 367 -1.44 20.32 9.29
C LYS A 367 -1.02 19.49 10.51
N TYR A 368 -1.54 18.28 10.70
CA TYR A 368 -1.33 17.48 11.91
C TYR A 368 0.05 16.78 11.91
N ALA A 369 0.72 16.60 10.77
CA ALA A 369 2.03 15.97 10.74
C ALA A 369 3.11 16.88 11.37
N ALA A 370 3.66 16.49 12.53
CA ALA A 370 4.74 17.21 13.21
C ALA A 370 6.13 16.65 12.89
N SER A 371 6.23 15.33 12.75
CA SER A 371 7.43 14.61 12.35
C SER A 371 7.02 13.30 11.67
N CYS A 372 7.96 12.62 11.01
CA CYS A 372 7.67 11.31 10.45
C CYS A 372 8.82 10.30 10.55
N VAL A 373 8.47 9.01 10.60
CA VAL A 373 9.39 7.92 10.32
C VAL A 373 8.78 6.99 9.27
N LEU A 374 9.46 6.81 8.14
CA LEU A 374 8.97 5.94 7.07
C LEU A 374 9.87 4.70 6.98
N LEU A 375 9.25 3.52 7.02
CA LEU A 375 9.94 2.22 7.00
C LEU A 375 9.67 1.54 5.66
N ASP A 376 10.73 1.22 4.92
CA ASP A 376 10.65 0.65 3.56
C ASP A 376 9.63 1.38 2.67
N PRO A 377 9.78 2.72 2.49
CA PRO A 377 8.76 3.55 1.85
C PRO A 377 8.53 3.20 0.38
N VAL A 378 7.30 3.42 -0.09
CA VAL A 378 6.87 3.21 -1.49
C VAL A 378 6.39 4.49 -2.17
N VAL A 379 6.94 5.63 -1.74
CA VAL A 379 6.45 6.98 -2.09
C VAL A 379 7.47 7.86 -2.80
N PHE A 380 8.72 7.44 -2.95
CA PHE A 380 9.73 8.21 -3.68
C PHE A 380 9.68 7.91 -5.18
N LEU A 381 9.95 8.92 -6.01
CA LEU A 381 9.74 8.88 -7.46
C LEU A 381 10.36 7.64 -8.13
N TYR A 382 11.65 7.39 -7.87
CA TYR A 382 12.42 6.31 -8.48
C TYR A 382 11.90 4.90 -8.19
N LEU A 383 11.06 4.78 -7.16
CA LEU A 383 10.45 3.51 -6.82
C LEU A 383 9.33 3.12 -7.77
N PHE A 384 8.60 4.09 -8.34
CA PHE A 384 7.33 3.80 -9.00
C PHE A 384 7.42 2.84 -10.19
N PRO A 385 8.36 2.96 -11.14
CA PRO A 385 8.44 1.99 -12.25
C PRO A 385 8.70 0.56 -11.74
N ALA A 386 9.66 0.40 -10.82
CA ALA A 386 9.95 -0.89 -10.21
C ALA A 386 8.78 -1.44 -9.37
N LEU A 387 8.15 -0.61 -8.53
CA LEU A 387 7.00 -0.99 -7.70
C LEU A 387 5.81 -1.44 -8.54
N ALA A 388 5.42 -0.63 -9.53
CA ALA A 388 4.30 -0.90 -10.41
C ALA A 388 4.53 -2.21 -11.17
N PHE A 389 5.75 -2.45 -11.67
CA PHE A 389 6.07 -3.66 -12.38
C PHE A 389 6.17 -4.88 -11.45
N ASN A 390 6.98 -4.80 -10.39
CA ASN A 390 7.29 -5.91 -9.50
C ASN A 390 6.09 -6.40 -8.68
N PHE A 391 5.14 -5.51 -8.37
CA PHE A 391 3.92 -5.90 -7.70
C PHE A 391 2.86 -6.42 -8.68
N VAL A 392 2.58 -5.70 -9.78
CA VAL A 392 1.41 -6.01 -10.64
C VAL A 392 1.75 -6.98 -11.77
N HIS A 393 2.92 -6.86 -12.39
CA HIS A 393 3.24 -7.56 -13.64
C HIS A 393 4.29 -8.66 -13.51
N ARG A 394 5.17 -8.57 -12.52
CA ARG A 394 6.26 -9.54 -12.38
C ARG A 394 5.72 -10.93 -12.11
N VAL A 395 6.19 -11.88 -12.91
CA VAL A 395 6.02 -13.32 -12.68
C VAL A 395 7.37 -13.86 -12.18
N PRO A 396 7.47 -14.25 -10.90
CA PRO A 396 8.70 -14.79 -10.34
C PRO A 396 9.23 -15.97 -11.18
N GLY A 397 10.54 -15.98 -11.46
CA GLY A 397 11.21 -17.01 -12.26
C GLY A 397 11.09 -16.88 -13.78
N LEU A 398 10.15 -16.08 -14.30
CA LEU A 398 10.11 -15.72 -15.73
C LEU A 398 10.93 -14.46 -16.00
N ASN A 399 10.83 -13.47 -15.10
CA ASN A 399 11.41 -12.14 -15.28
C ASN A 399 12.60 -11.85 -14.35
N THR A 400 13.02 -12.83 -13.55
CA THR A 400 14.10 -12.69 -12.56
C THR A 400 15.17 -13.75 -12.79
N PRO A 401 16.48 -13.42 -12.61
CA PRO A 401 17.56 -14.41 -12.76
C PRO A 401 17.39 -15.65 -11.88
N SER A 402 16.79 -15.48 -10.69
CA SER A 402 16.42 -16.58 -9.80
C SER A 402 15.13 -16.23 -9.04
N MET A 403 14.26 -17.22 -8.85
CA MET A 403 13.04 -17.04 -8.07
C MET A 403 13.37 -17.04 -6.58
N LYS A 404 13.10 -15.93 -5.89
CA LYS A 404 13.27 -15.85 -4.43
C LYS A 404 11.99 -16.26 -3.69
N ALA A 405 12.15 -16.78 -2.47
CA ALA A 405 11.06 -17.36 -1.69
C ALA A 405 10.04 -16.30 -1.23
N ASN A 406 10.54 -15.15 -0.79
CA ASN A 406 9.76 -14.00 -0.34
C ASN A 406 9.04 -13.29 -1.47
N GLU A 407 9.71 -13.15 -2.62
CA GLU A 407 9.12 -12.66 -3.85
C GLU A 407 7.95 -13.55 -4.29
N TYR A 408 8.16 -14.88 -4.36
CA TYR A 408 7.10 -15.80 -4.78
C TYR A 408 5.93 -15.77 -3.80
N LEU A 409 6.22 -15.72 -2.50
CA LEU A 409 5.18 -15.64 -1.49
C LEU A 409 4.38 -14.33 -1.57
N LEU A 410 5.01 -13.16 -1.74
CA LEU A 410 4.27 -11.91 -1.94
C LEU A 410 3.43 -11.98 -3.22
N HIS A 411 4.03 -12.47 -4.31
CA HIS A 411 3.34 -12.59 -5.59
C HIS A 411 2.08 -13.44 -5.44
N TRP A 412 2.24 -14.70 -4.99
CA TRP A 412 1.14 -15.64 -4.85
C TRP A 412 0.13 -15.22 -3.78
N LEU A 413 0.57 -14.79 -2.60
CA LEU A 413 -0.33 -14.54 -1.45
C LEU A 413 -1.04 -13.18 -1.54
N CYS A 414 -0.31 -12.12 -1.87
CA CYS A 414 -0.83 -10.74 -1.80
C CYS A 414 -1.16 -10.18 -3.18
N SER A 415 -0.22 -10.26 -4.13
CA SER A 415 -0.40 -9.65 -5.46
C SER A 415 -1.45 -10.35 -6.31
N ARG A 416 -1.67 -11.65 -6.13
CA ARG A 416 -2.72 -12.40 -6.84
C ARG A 416 -4.03 -12.51 -6.04
N GLU A 417 -4.12 -11.92 -4.85
CA GLU A 417 -5.37 -11.84 -4.09
C GLU A 417 -6.28 -10.75 -4.66
N LEU A 418 -7.57 -11.04 -4.80
CA LEU A 418 -8.51 -10.22 -5.55
C LEU A 418 -8.61 -8.77 -5.05
N HIS A 419 -8.84 -8.59 -3.74
CA HIS A 419 -9.13 -7.27 -3.19
C HIS A 419 -7.85 -6.43 -3.08
N THR A 420 -6.75 -7.04 -2.69
CA THR A 420 -5.43 -6.41 -2.64
C THR A 420 -4.98 -5.98 -4.04
N HIS A 421 -5.12 -6.85 -5.04
CA HIS A 421 -4.80 -6.50 -6.42
C HIS A 421 -5.73 -5.40 -6.94
N HIS A 422 -7.03 -5.48 -6.67
CA HIS A 422 -7.99 -4.41 -7.01
C HIS A 422 -7.55 -3.07 -6.42
N SER A 423 -7.20 -3.03 -5.12
CA SER A 423 -6.73 -1.82 -4.45
C SER A 423 -5.52 -1.20 -5.14
N ILE A 424 -4.50 -2.01 -5.47
CA ILE A 424 -3.31 -1.49 -6.12
C ILE A 424 -3.58 -1.11 -7.58
N SER A 425 -4.20 -1.99 -8.35
CA SER A 425 -4.39 -1.78 -9.80
C SER A 425 -5.50 -0.81 -10.14
N ARG A 426 -6.32 -0.35 -9.19
CA ARG A 426 -7.38 0.66 -9.44
C ARG A 426 -7.21 1.93 -8.63
N HIS A 427 -6.66 1.86 -7.42
CA HIS A 427 -6.64 3.00 -6.50
C HIS A 427 -5.23 3.51 -6.15
N PHE A 428 -4.15 2.87 -6.64
CA PHE A 428 -2.80 3.39 -6.45
C PHE A 428 -2.47 4.48 -7.48
N PHE A 429 -2.73 5.74 -7.14
CA PHE A 429 -2.37 6.88 -7.98
C PHE A 429 -0.99 7.40 -7.61
N TRP A 430 0.03 7.07 -8.42
CA TRP A 430 1.42 7.41 -8.10
C TRP A 430 1.64 8.92 -7.91
N THR A 431 0.92 9.76 -8.66
CA THR A 431 0.95 11.24 -8.54
C THR A 431 0.41 11.75 -7.20
N GLN A 432 -0.57 11.07 -6.60
CA GLN A 432 -1.02 11.36 -5.25
C GLN A 432 -0.07 10.79 -4.20
N ASN A 433 0.61 9.68 -4.50
CA ASN A 433 1.47 8.99 -3.54
C ASN A 433 2.87 9.59 -3.45
N VAL A 434 3.38 10.20 -4.52
CA VAL A 434 4.74 10.73 -4.58
C VAL A 434 5.01 11.74 -3.46
N LEU A 435 6.09 11.50 -2.73
CA LEU A 435 6.59 12.36 -1.67
C LEU A 435 7.96 12.91 -2.10
N TRP A 436 7.99 14.20 -2.41
CA TRP A 436 9.23 14.88 -2.73
C TRP A 436 10.02 15.18 -1.44
N PRO A 437 11.36 15.02 -1.44
CA PRO A 437 12.21 15.28 -0.27
C PRO A 437 11.95 16.62 0.42
N GLU A 438 11.73 17.69 -0.35
CA GLU A 438 11.46 19.03 0.16
C GLU A 438 10.12 19.17 0.92
N LYS A 439 9.23 18.17 0.81
CA LYS A 439 7.96 18.14 1.55
C LYS A 439 8.07 17.40 2.89
N LEU A 440 9.19 16.72 3.17
CA LEU A 440 9.39 16.06 4.45
C LEU A 440 9.40 17.09 5.59
N PRO A 441 8.80 16.76 6.75
CA PRO A 441 8.93 17.61 7.93
C PRO A 441 10.41 17.68 8.35
N GLU A 442 10.84 18.80 8.90
CA GLU A 442 12.23 18.98 9.37
C GLU A 442 12.71 17.80 10.24
N ASN A 443 11.85 17.36 11.17
CA ASN A 443 12.10 16.16 11.95
C ASN A 443 11.55 14.94 11.19
N HIS A 444 12.42 14.25 10.47
CA HIS A 444 12.09 13.01 9.80
C HIS A 444 13.23 11.99 9.91
N HIS A 445 12.91 10.73 9.68
CA HIS A 445 13.92 9.71 9.42
C HIS A 445 13.36 8.58 8.56
N ILE A 446 14.16 8.07 7.62
CA ILE A 446 13.73 7.06 6.66
C ILE A 446 14.57 5.79 6.82
N TYR A 447 13.93 4.63 6.94
CA TYR A 447 14.60 3.33 6.90
C TYR A 447 14.35 2.65 5.56
N ILE A 448 15.40 2.12 4.94
CA ILE A 448 15.32 1.39 3.67
C ILE A 448 15.95 0.01 3.82
N ALA A 449 15.23 -1.03 3.43
CA ALA A 449 15.77 -2.36 3.19
C ALA A 449 16.66 -2.37 1.93
N LYS A 450 17.96 -2.63 2.08
CA LYS A 450 18.90 -2.75 0.93
C LYS A 450 18.55 -3.93 0.03
N GLN A 451 18.10 -5.03 0.62
CA GLN A 451 17.74 -6.26 -0.09
C GLN A 451 16.23 -6.32 -0.40
N ASP A 452 15.59 -5.16 -0.61
CA ASP A 452 14.21 -5.10 -1.03
C ASP A 452 14.02 -5.83 -2.37
N PHE A 453 12.94 -6.61 -2.47
CA PHE A 453 12.63 -7.35 -3.69
C PHE A 453 11.64 -6.59 -4.59
N LEU A 454 11.07 -5.48 -4.12
CA LEU A 454 10.15 -4.63 -4.86
C LEU A 454 10.87 -3.53 -5.66
N PHE A 455 12.06 -3.13 -5.21
CA PHE A 455 12.88 -2.08 -5.82
C PHE A 455 14.33 -2.21 -5.37
N ASP A 456 15.24 -1.50 -6.02
CA ASP A 456 16.63 -1.41 -5.59
C ASP A 456 16.76 -0.46 -4.39
N GLY A 457 17.01 -1.01 -3.20
CA GLY A 457 17.18 -0.22 -1.99
C GLY A 457 18.44 0.66 -1.98
N HIS A 458 19.47 0.31 -2.76
CA HIS A 458 20.69 1.12 -2.88
C HIS A 458 20.41 2.40 -3.66
N MET A 459 19.75 2.30 -4.81
CA MET A 459 19.36 3.47 -5.61
C MET A 459 18.54 4.48 -4.81
N VAL A 460 17.66 4.01 -3.92
CA VAL A 460 16.83 4.87 -3.08
C VAL A 460 17.66 5.54 -1.99
N ALA A 461 18.60 4.81 -1.38
CA ALA A 461 19.52 5.39 -0.41
C ALA A 461 20.36 6.49 -1.04
N ASP A 462 20.88 6.27 -2.26
CA ASP A 462 21.62 7.29 -3.01
C ASP A 462 20.75 8.52 -3.28
N TYR A 463 19.51 8.33 -3.75
CA TYR A 463 18.55 9.41 -3.95
C TYR A 463 18.27 10.21 -2.67
N LEU A 464 18.11 9.54 -1.53
CA LEU A 464 17.90 10.22 -0.25
C LEU A 464 19.16 10.97 0.21
N ALA A 465 20.35 10.41 -0.01
CA ALA A 465 21.62 11.05 0.30
C ALA A 465 21.84 12.32 -0.53
N GLU A 466 21.60 12.25 -1.85
CA GLU A 466 21.69 13.39 -2.77
C GLU A 466 20.76 14.55 -2.37
N ASN A 467 19.61 14.23 -1.75
CA ASN A 467 18.62 15.20 -1.30
C ASN A 467 18.77 15.59 0.18
N ASN A 468 19.87 15.21 0.85
CA ASN A 468 20.12 15.48 2.27
C ASN A 468 18.99 15.01 3.22
N VAL A 469 18.33 13.92 2.88
CA VAL A 469 17.27 13.32 3.70
C VAL A 469 17.89 12.45 4.78
N SER A 470 17.44 12.58 6.03
CA SER A 470 17.91 11.72 7.11
C SER A 470 17.42 10.29 6.91
N HIS A 471 18.34 9.35 6.70
CA HIS A 471 18.00 7.96 6.42
C HIS A 471 19.05 6.96 6.91
N ASP A 472 18.63 5.72 7.08
CA ASP A 472 19.47 4.55 7.36
C ASP A 472 19.09 3.40 6.40
N ALA A 473 20.10 2.83 5.73
CA ALA A 473 19.92 1.70 4.82
C ALA A 473 20.34 0.38 5.50
N LEU A 474 19.36 -0.47 5.78
CA LEU A 474 19.49 -1.70 6.57
C LEU A 474 19.77 -2.90 5.67
N ASP A 475 20.69 -3.77 6.08
CA ASP A 475 21.01 -5.01 5.35
C ASP A 475 19.99 -6.12 5.64
N VAL A 476 18.73 -5.87 5.27
CA VAL A 476 17.59 -6.77 5.41
C VAL A 476 16.75 -6.71 4.14
N GLY A 477 15.86 -7.68 3.95
CA GLY A 477 14.81 -7.61 2.93
C GLY A 477 13.60 -6.77 3.39
N HIS A 478 12.68 -6.50 2.47
CA HIS A 478 11.46 -5.73 2.76
C HIS A 478 10.68 -6.26 3.97
N ALA A 479 10.37 -5.38 4.93
CA ALA A 479 9.78 -5.68 6.24
C ALA A 479 10.65 -6.57 7.15
N GLY A 480 11.93 -6.79 6.82
CA GLY A 480 12.83 -7.69 7.53
C GLY A 480 13.12 -7.24 8.97
N PHE A 481 12.96 -5.95 9.27
CA PHE A 481 13.04 -5.43 10.63
C PHE A 481 12.02 -6.09 11.58
N LEU A 482 10.87 -6.57 11.09
CA LEU A 482 9.86 -7.24 11.91
C LEU A 482 10.35 -8.58 12.49
N LEU A 483 11.38 -9.20 11.91
CA LEU A 483 11.96 -10.46 12.39
C LEU A 483 13.36 -10.32 12.99
N SER A 484 13.92 -9.11 13.02
CA SER A 484 15.24 -8.86 13.59
C SER A 484 15.09 -8.02 14.86
N PRO A 485 15.10 -8.63 16.07
CA PRO A 485 14.89 -7.90 17.32
C PRO A 485 15.88 -6.74 17.51
N ARG A 486 17.14 -6.90 17.09
CA ARG A 486 18.15 -5.84 17.19
C ARG A 486 17.78 -4.64 16.31
N VAL A 487 17.58 -4.87 15.01
CA VAL A 487 17.20 -3.84 14.05
C VAL A 487 15.88 -3.18 14.44
N MET A 488 14.90 -3.97 14.89
CA MET A 488 13.61 -3.47 15.37
C MET A 488 13.79 -2.51 16.55
N MET A 489 14.60 -2.89 17.54
CA MET A 489 14.84 -2.04 18.70
C MET A 489 15.58 -0.76 18.31
N ASP A 490 16.56 -0.83 17.41
CA ASP A 490 17.28 0.36 16.92
C ASP A 490 16.31 1.35 16.24
N ILE A 491 15.41 0.85 15.39
CA ILE A 491 14.33 1.64 14.78
C ILE A 491 13.44 2.26 15.86
N VAL A 492 13.00 1.49 16.85
CA VAL A 492 12.17 1.97 17.98
C VAL A 492 12.89 3.07 18.75
N HIS A 493 14.20 2.93 19.02
CA HIS A 493 15.04 3.96 19.63
C HIS A 493 15.10 5.24 18.79
N ARG A 494 15.29 5.12 17.47
CA ARG A 494 15.31 6.28 16.59
C ARG A 494 13.96 6.98 16.50
N ILE A 495 12.86 6.23 16.43
CA ILE A 495 11.50 6.79 16.44
C ILE A 495 11.31 7.63 17.72
N GLY A 496 11.74 7.13 18.88
CA GLY A 496 11.70 7.88 20.14
C GLY A 496 12.41 9.23 20.05
N SER A 497 13.62 9.25 19.47
CA SER A 497 14.41 10.48 19.27
C SER A 497 13.73 11.46 18.32
N VAL A 498 13.27 11.00 17.15
CA VAL A 498 12.55 11.84 16.17
C VAL A 498 11.29 12.44 16.77
N CYS A 499 10.57 11.68 17.60
CA CYS A 499 9.38 12.16 18.28
C CYS A 499 9.72 13.23 19.33
N GLU A 500 10.78 13.06 20.12
CA GLU A 500 11.25 14.07 21.08
C GLU A 500 11.62 15.40 20.41
N GLN A 501 12.34 15.33 19.28
CA GLN A 501 12.75 16.51 18.51
C GLN A 501 11.54 17.21 17.85
N GLY A 502 10.63 16.42 17.26
CA GLY A 502 9.38 16.93 16.68
C GLY A 502 8.50 17.66 17.69
N GLU A 503 8.39 17.11 18.90
CA GLU A 503 7.60 17.72 19.97
C GLU A 503 8.24 19.01 20.52
N ALA A 504 9.56 19.01 20.71
CA ALA A 504 10.29 20.21 21.14
C ALA A 504 10.10 21.38 20.16
N LYS A 505 10.09 21.09 18.85
CA LYS A 505 9.82 22.09 17.82
C LYS A 505 8.40 22.65 17.93
N VAL A 506 7.38 21.78 18.02
CA VAL A 506 5.98 22.21 18.16
C VAL A 506 5.78 23.07 19.41
N LYS A 507 6.47 22.74 20.50
CA LYS A 507 6.45 23.55 21.73
C LYS A 507 7.08 24.93 21.50
N ALA A 508 8.25 24.99 20.87
CA ALA A 508 8.93 26.25 20.55
C ALA A 508 8.10 27.15 19.61
N GLU A 509 7.39 26.58 18.64
CA GLU A 509 6.47 27.32 17.76
C GLU A 509 5.30 27.94 18.54
N ARG A 510 4.66 27.15 19.42
CA ARG A 510 3.57 27.64 20.29
C ARG A 510 4.03 28.76 21.23
N GLU A 511 5.23 28.67 21.77
CA GLU A 511 5.82 29.70 22.64
C GLU A 511 6.09 31.00 21.87
N LYS A 512 6.60 30.91 20.64
CA LYS A 512 6.79 32.07 19.75
C LYS A 512 5.45 32.75 19.41
N GLU A 513 4.44 31.99 19.02
CA GLU A 513 3.09 32.52 18.72
C GLU A 513 2.47 33.22 19.93
N THR A 514 2.60 32.62 21.11
CA THR A 514 2.09 33.20 22.37
C THR A 514 2.79 34.53 22.70
N THR A 515 4.11 34.61 22.47
CA THR A 515 4.91 35.82 22.71
C THR A 515 4.52 36.94 21.74
N VAL A 516 4.33 36.63 20.45
CA VAL A 516 3.87 37.58 19.43
C VAL A 516 2.47 38.09 19.76
N SER A 517 1.54 37.21 20.15
CA SER A 517 0.17 37.59 20.54
C SER A 517 0.14 38.51 21.77
N LYS A 518 0.96 38.22 22.79
CA LYS A 518 1.11 39.08 23.98
C LYS A 518 1.68 40.46 23.62
N SER A 519 2.68 40.53 22.74
CA SER A 519 3.25 41.79 22.24
C SER A 519 2.21 42.64 21.49
N LEU A 520 1.42 42.03 20.60
CA LEU A 520 0.34 42.69 19.87
C LEU A 520 -0.78 43.20 20.79
N MET A 521 -1.16 42.45 21.83
CA MET A 521 -2.11 42.92 22.84
C MET A 521 -1.57 44.06 23.71
N GLY A 522 -0.28 44.00 24.07
CA GLY A 522 0.41 45.08 24.79
C GLY A 522 0.42 46.39 23.99
N SER A 523 0.76 46.31 22.70
CA SER A 523 0.73 47.44 21.77
C SER A 523 -0.69 48.02 21.61
N LYS A 524 -1.72 47.18 21.44
CA LYS A 524 -3.12 47.63 21.37
C LYS A 524 -3.61 48.31 22.66
N LYS A 525 -3.15 47.89 23.84
CA LYS A 525 -3.44 48.57 25.12
C LYS A 525 -2.75 49.93 25.20
N GLN A 526 -1.51 50.05 24.75
CA GLN A 526 -0.76 51.31 24.70
C GLN A 526 -1.38 52.33 23.72
N VAL A 527 -1.88 51.87 22.57
CA VAL A 527 -2.59 52.73 21.60
C VAL A 527 -3.96 53.18 22.14
N ARG A 528 -4.65 52.33 22.92
CA ARG A 528 -5.91 52.71 23.58
C ARG A 528 -5.71 53.68 24.76
N SER A 529 -4.60 53.60 25.51
CA SER A 529 -4.33 54.56 26.58
C SER A 529 -3.97 55.94 26.03
N ARG A 530 -3.20 56.02 24.94
CA ARG A 530 -2.88 57.28 24.24
C ARG A 530 -4.06 57.98 23.55
N ARG A 531 -5.17 57.26 23.30
CA ARG A 531 -6.42 57.83 22.76
C ARG A 531 -7.41 58.30 23.84
N ARG A 532 -7.11 58.03 25.13
CA ARG A 532 -7.95 58.42 26.28
C ARG A 532 -7.31 59.50 27.15
N SER A 533 -6.03 59.79 26.95
CA SER A 533 -5.36 61.04 27.34
C SER A 533 -5.54 62.07 26.23
#